data_AF-A0A2K1E1U2-F1
#
_entry.id   AF-A0A2K1E1U2-F1
#
_cell.length_a   1.000
_cell.length_b   1.000
_cell.length_c   1.000
_cell.angle_alpha   90.00
_cell.angle_beta   90.00
_cell.angle_gamma   90.00
#
_symmetry.space_group_name_H-M   'P 1'
#
loop_
_entity.id
_entity.type
_entity.pdbx_description
1 polymer ?
#
loop_
_entity_poly.entity_id
_entity_poly.type
_entity_poly.pdbx_seq_one_letter_code
_entity_poly.pdbx_strand_id
1 'polypeptide(L)'
;MGMEALTKADPQALLWQHLKDTPQGLFFVRDHPAEDFVLPFYCEEAHLAIEVDDDPFRPRDDAARERWQDRHKVDIMQVPPSHVLRNAGEVAEAILDIATRRKERFAK
;
A
#
# COMPACT_ATOMS: atom_id res chain seq x y z
N MET A 1 24.31 23.54 -7.94
CA MET A 1 23.20 23.08 -8.82
C MET A 1 22.73 21.76 -8.27
N GLY A 2 21.49 21.68 -7.75
CA GLY A 2 20.85 20.42 -7.38
C GLY A 2 20.66 20.14 -5.88
N MET A 3 19.78 20.94 -5.26
CA MET A 3 18.78 20.55 -4.26
C MET A 3 19.21 19.86 -2.95
N GLU A 4 19.00 20.63 -1.88
CA GLU A 4 18.86 20.22 -0.48
C GLU A 4 17.95 18.99 -0.32
N ALA A 5 18.51 17.86 0.10
CA ALA A 5 17.74 16.79 0.73
C ALA A 5 17.91 16.92 2.24
N LEU A 6 17.18 17.87 2.85
CA LEU A 6 16.80 17.73 4.26
C LEU A 6 16.16 16.34 4.41
N THR A 7 16.60 15.56 5.39
CA THR A 7 16.04 14.25 5.77
C THR A 7 14.57 14.39 6.15
N LYS A 8 13.69 14.43 5.14
CA LYS A 8 12.26 14.26 5.28
C LYS A 8 12.05 12.76 5.40
N ALA A 9 11.44 12.30 6.49
CA ALA A 9 11.18 10.88 6.70
C ALA A 9 10.47 10.30 5.46
N ASP A 10 10.95 9.17 4.94
CA ASP A 10 10.28 8.47 3.84
C ASP A 10 8.95 7.90 4.37
N PRO A 11 7.79 8.38 3.88
CA PRO A 11 6.49 7.90 4.32
C PRO A 11 6.33 6.39 4.15
N GLN A 12 6.85 5.81 3.06
CA GLN A 12 6.79 4.37 2.84
C GLN A 12 7.63 3.64 3.90
N ALA A 13 8.85 4.10 4.18
CA ALA A 13 9.68 3.52 5.24
C ALA A 13 9.01 3.61 6.63
N LEU A 14 8.35 4.73 6.95
CA LEU A 14 7.60 4.89 8.20
C LEU A 14 6.43 3.91 8.28
N LEU A 15 5.59 3.84 7.24
CA LEU A 15 4.45 2.93 7.22
C LEU A 15 4.91 1.46 7.33
N TRP A 16 6.02 1.13 6.66
CA TRP A 16 6.58 -0.22 6.69
C TRP A 16 6.95 -0.69 8.11
N GLN A 17 7.40 0.20 8.99
CA GLN A 17 7.72 -0.15 10.38
C GLN A 17 6.53 -0.74 11.14
N HIS A 18 5.29 -0.40 10.74
CA HIS A 18 4.07 -0.92 11.35
C HIS A 18 3.53 -2.19 10.67
N LEU A 19 3.93 -2.46 9.42
CA LEU A 19 3.37 -3.57 8.63
C LEU A 19 4.29 -4.80 8.54
N LYS A 20 5.60 -4.62 8.74
CA LYS A 20 6.62 -5.65 8.45
C LYS A 20 6.58 -6.90 9.33
N ASP A 21 6.08 -6.81 10.56
CA ASP A 21 6.17 -7.87 11.56
C ASP A 21 4.87 -8.70 11.67
N THR A 22 4.16 -8.87 10.55
CA THR A 22 2.93 -9.66 10.45
C THR A 22 1.83 -9.31 11.47
N PRO A 23 1.49 -8.02 11.63
CA PRO A 23 0.46 -7.60 12.58
C PRO A 23 -0.87 -8.29 12.28
N GLN A 24 -1.57 -8.72 13.33
CA GLN A 24 -2.86 -9.43 13.23
C GLN A 24 -2.81 -10.71 12.35
N GLY A 25 -1.62 -11.28 12.14
CA GLY A 25 -1.43 -12.45 11.26
C GLY A 25 -1.63 -12.13 9.78
N LEU A 26 -1.45 -10.86 9.37
CA LEU A 26 -1.46 -10.42 7.98
C LEU A 26 -0.04 -10.28 7.45
N PHE A 27 0.26 -10.94 6.34
CA PHE A 27 1.57 -10.83 5.71
C PHE A 27 1.57 -9.72 4.64
N PHE A 28 2.32 -8.65 4.89
CA PHE A 28 2.58 -7.59 3.92
C PHE A 28 3.97 -7.75 3.31
N VAL A 29 4.07 -7.58 2.00
CA VAL A 29 5.33 -7.52 1.25
C VAL A 29 5.55 -6.09 0.78
N ARG A 30 6.78 -5.61 0.87
CA ARG A 30 7.21 -4.33 0.31
C ARG A 30 7.77 -4.52 -1.09
N ASP A 31 7.56 -3.54 -1.97
CA ASP A 31 8.13 -3.49 -3.32
C ASP A 31 7.77 -4.74 -4.16
N HIS A 32 6.50 -5.16 -4.12
CA HIS A 32 6.01 -6.35 -4.80
C HIS A 32 5.96 -6.14 -6.32
N PRO A 33 6.64 -6.96 -7.14
CA PRO A 33 6.58 -6.85 -8.59
C PRO A 33 5.23 -7.34 -9.12
N ALA A 34 4.48 -6.44 -9.76
CA ALA A 34 3.18 -6.69 -10.38
C ALA A 34 3.31 -6.53 -11.90
N GLU A 35 3.76 -7.58 -12.57
CA GLU A 35 4.02 -7.59 -14.03
C GLU A 35 4.88 -6.39 -14.46
N ASP A 36 4.27 -5.34 -15.03
CA ASP A 36 4.94 -4.17 -15.59
C ASP A 36 5.15 -3.02 -14.59
N PHE A 37 4.74 -3.18 -13.33
CA PHE A 37 4.90 -2.16 -12.29
C PHE A 37 5.23 -2.76 -10.92
N VAL A 38 5.55 -1.90 -9.94
CA VAL A 38 5.85 -2.31 -8.57
C VAL A 38 4.81 -1.72 -7.62
N LEU A 39 4.26 -2.56 -6.75
CA LEU A 39 3.38 -2.17 -5.66
C LEU A 39 4.22 -1.88 -4.40
N PRO A 40 4.13 -0.68 -3.81
CA PRO A 40 4.82 -0.34 -2.57
C PRO A 40 4.57 -1.32 -1.44
N PHE A 41 3.30 -1.70 -1.24
CA PHE A 41 2.89 -2.71 -0.27
C PHE A 41 1.80 -3.60 -0.85
N TYR A 42 1.89 -4.90 -0.57
CA TYR A 42 0.90 -5.87 -1.01
C TYR A 42 0.64 -6.92 0.07
N CYS A 43 -0.63 -7.23 0.31
CA CYS A 43 -1.08 -8.33 1.15
C CYS A 43 -1.94 -9.27 0.30
N GLU A 44 -1.37 -10.43 -0.03
CA GLU A 44 -2.01 -11.44 -0.87
C GLU A 44 -3.27 -12.01 -0.21
N GLU A 45 -3.18 -12.35 1.09
CA GLU A 45 -4.30 -12.92 1.84
C GLU A 45 -5.53 -11.99 1.91
N ALA A 46 -5.31 -10.68 1.82
CA ALA A 46 -6.36 -9.68 1.83
C ALA A 46 -6.73 -9.19 0.42
N HIS A 47 -6.06 -9.65 -0.64
CA HIS A 47 -6.17 -9.11 -1.99
C HIS A 47 -6.14 -7.56 -1.98
N LEU A 48 -5.14 -6.99 -1.31
CA LEU A 48 -5.05 -5.56 -1.04
C LEU A 48 -3.64 -5.05 -1.32
N ALA A 49 -3.54 -4.00 -2.12
CA ALA A 49 -2.30 -3.25 -2.29
C ALA A 49 -2.44 -1.84 -1.72
N ILE A 50 -1.36 -1.32 -1.14
CA ILE A 50 -1.31 0.06 -0.61
C ILE A 50 -0.28 0.85 -1.41
N GLU A 51 -0.68 2.00 -1.91
CA GLU A 51 0.18 2.96 -2.60
C GLU A 51 0.24 4.25 -1.80
N VAL A 52 1.45 4.71 -1.51
CA VAL A 52 1.66 6.01 -0.89
C VAL A 52 1.92 7.03 -1.99
N ASP A 53 0.88 7.79 -2.37
CA ASP A 53 0.90 8.72 -3.50
C ASP A 53 0.16 10.04 -3.14
N ASP A 54 0.72 11.17 -3.59
CA ASP A 54 0.16 12.51 -3.38
C ASP A 54 -0.94 12.86 -4.40
N ASP A 55 -1.13 12.06 -5.46
CA ASP A 55 -2.12 12.34 -6.51
C ASP A 55 -3.09 11.15 -6.77
N PRO A 56 -4.11 10.98 -5.91
CA PRO A 56 -5.06 9.88 -6.06
C PRO A 56 -6.04 10.06 -7.24
N PHE A 57 -6.10 11.25 -7.82
CA PHE A 57 -6.97 11.55 -8.97
C PHE A 57 -6.22 11.52 -10.29
N ARG A 58 -4.90 11.31 -10.27
CA ARG A 58 -4.12 11.11 -11.49
C ARG A 58 -4.67 9.89 -12.22
N PRO A 59 -5.15 10.03 -13.46
CA PRO A 59 -5.49 8.89 -14.28
C PRO A 59 -4.22 8.06 -14.45
N ARG A 60 -4.15 6.93 -13.75
CA ARG A 60 -3.19 5.88 -14.06
C ARG A 60 -3.84 5.04 -15.15
N ASP A 61 -3.94 5.63 -16.34
CA ASP A 61 -4.52 5.04 -17.54
C ASP A 61 -3.56 3.97 -18.07
N ASP A 62 -3.44 2.91 -17.27
CA ASP A 62 -2.54 1.80 -17.45
C ASP A 62 -3.38 0.54 -17.53
N ALA A 63 -3.72 0.17 -18.77
CA ALA A 63 -4.50 -1.01 -19.04
C ALA A 63 -3.82 -2.29 -18.50
N ALA A 64 -2.50 -2.31 -18.28
CA ALA A 64 -1.84 -3.44 -17.62
C ALA A 64 -2.21 -3.51 -16.14
N ARG A 65 -2.21 -2.37 -15.44
CA ARG A 65 -2.66 -2.25 -14.04
C ARG A 65 -4.12 -2.63 -13.85
N GLU A 66 -5.02 -2.18 -14.72
CA GLU A 66 -6.43 -2.56 -14.65
C GLU A 66 -6.61 -4.07 -14.82
N ARG A 67 -5.96 -4.65 -15.84
CA ARG A 67 -5.98 -6.11 -16.06
C ARG A 67 -5.38 -6.86 -14.88
N TRP A 68 -4.29 -6.38 -14.30
CA TRP A 68 -3.65 -7.03 -13.16
C TRP A 68 -4.58 -7.03 -11.94
N GLN A 69 -5.20 -5.89 -11.62
CA GLN A 69 -6.18 -5.78 -10.52
C GLN A 69 -7.36 -6.74 -10.73
N ASP A 70 -7.95 -6.78 -11.93
CA ASP A 70 -9.10 -7.64 -12.20
C ASP A 70 -8.74 -9.13 -12.18
N ARG A 71 -7.57 -9.52 -12.70
CA ARG A 71 -7.10 -10.91 -12.66
C ARG A 71 -6.83 -11.39 -11.24
N HIS A 72 -6.20 -10.56 -10.41
CA HIS A 72 -5.82 -10.93 -9.04
C HIS A 72 -6.89 -10.59 -8.00
N LYS A 73 -7.98 -9.93 -8.42
CA LYS A 73 -9.07 -9.43 -7.55
C LYS A 73 -8.56 -8.51 -6.44
N VAL A 74 -7.56 -7.72 -6.77
CA VAL A 74 -6.86 -6.82 -5.83
C VAL A 74 -7.46 -5.42 -5.88
N ASP A 75 -7.74 -4.86 -4.71
CA ASP A 75 -8.05 -3.45 -4.58
C ASP A 75 -6.76 -2.69 -4.26
N ILE A 76 -6.56 -1.54 -4.91
CA ILE A 76 -5.45 -0.62 -4.63
C ILE A 76 -5.97 0.54 -3.78
N MET A 77 -5.50 0.63 -2.54
CA MET A 77 -5.78 1.74 -1.65
C MET A 77 -4.66 2.77 -1.72
N GLN A 78 -5.00 4.00 -2.09
CA GLN A 78 -4.08 5.11 -2.13
C GLN A 78 -4.10 5.91 -0.82
N VAL A 79 -2.92 6.16 -0.28
CA VAL A 79 -2.71 6.84 0.99
C VAL A 79 -1.85 8.07 0.74
N PRO A 80 -2.34 9.29 1.05
CA PRO A 80 -1.52 10.48 0.94
C PRO A 80 -0.28 10.41 1.85
N PRO A 81 0.93 10.67 1.34
CA PRO A 81 2.15 10.84 2.12
C PRO A 81 1.98 11.71 3.36
N SER A 82 1.23 12.81 3.24
CA SER A 82 0.94 13.72 4.34
C SER A 82 0.21 13.07 5.53
N HIS A 83 -0.64 12.07 5.28
CA HIS A 83 -1.33 11.33 6.34
C HIS A 83 -0.37 10.40 7.09
N VAL A 84 0.51 9.72 6.36
CA VAL A 84 1.54 8.85 6.95
C VAL A 84 2.54 9.66 7.77
N LEU A 85 3.00 10.79 7.24
CA LEU A 85 3.93 11.69 7.95
C LEU A 85 3.30 12.31 9.20
N ARG A 86 1.98 12.51 9.21
CA ARG A 86 1.26 13.01 10.39
C ARG A 86 1.13 11.93 11.46
N ASN A 87 0.72 10.72 11.08
CA ASN A 87 0.53 9.61 12.02
C ASN A 87 0.54 8.26 11.30
N ALA A 88 1.72 7.64 11.15
CA ALA A 88 1.86 6.35 10.48
C ALA A 88 1.14 5.20 11.21
N GLY A 89 1.06 5.27 12.55
CA GLY A 89 0.38 4.24 13.35
C GLY A 89 -1.12 4.17 13.09
N GLU A 90 -1.80 5.33 13.11
CA GLU A 90 -3.24 5.41 12.83
C GLU A 90 -3.57 4.97 11.39
N VAL A 91 -2.72 5.35 10.43
CA VAL A 91 -2.85 4.89 9.04
C VAL A 91 -2.69 3.36 8.95
N ALA A 92 -1.69 2.80 9.65
CA ALA A 92 -1.46 1.36 9.67
C ALA A 92 -2.64 0.61 10.31
N GLU A 93 -3.17 1.09 11.44
CA GLU A 93 -4.36 0.50 12.08
C GLU A 93 -5.55 0.46 11.11
N ALA A 94 -5.83 1.55 10.40
CA ALA A 94 -6.90 1.58 9.40
C ALA A 94 -6.66 0.58 8.25
N ILE A 95 -5.43 0.45 7.77
CA ILE A 95 -5.05 -0.53 6.73
C ILE A 95 -5.29 -1.96 7.24
N LEU A 96 -4.87 -2.26 8.47
CA LEU A 96 -5.02 -3.59 9.06
C LEU A 96 -6.48 -3.96 9.25
N ASP A 97 -7.31 -3.04 9.73
CA ASP A 97 -8.74 -3.26 9.87
C ASP A 97 -9.42 -3.59 8.53
N ILE A 98 -9.04 -2.88 7.46
CA ILE A 98 -9.54 -3.16 6.10
C ILE A 98 -9.05 -4.52 5.63
N ALA A 99 -7.75 -4.80 5.78
CA ALA A 99 -7.12 -6.04 5.34
C ALA A 99 -7.72 -7.27 6.05
N THR A 100 -7.94 -7.20 7.36
CA THR A 100 -8.58 -8.27 8.15
C THR A 100 -9.99 -8.56 7.63
N ARG A 101 -10.82 -7.52 7.44
CA ARG A 101 -12.17 -7.70 6.89
C ARG A 101 -12.16 -8.25 5.47
N ARG A 102 -11.14 -7.95 4.67
CA ARG A 102 -10.98 -8.50 3.32
C ARG A 102 -10.59 -9.98 3.37
N LYS A 103 -9.58 -10.32 4.16
CA LYS A 103 -9.13 -11.70 4.38
C LYS A 103 -10.29 -12.61 4.77
N GLU A 104 -11.15 -12.16 5.70
CA GLU A 104 -12.36 -12.91 6.10
C GLU A 104 -13.38 -13.13 4.97
N ARG A 105 -13.45 -12.22 3.99
CA ARG A 105 -14.34 -12.37 2.83
C ARG A 105 -13.78 -13.34 1.79
N PHE A 106 -12.46 -13.35 1.60
CA PHE A 106 -11.79 -14.23 0.64
C PHE A 106 -11.49 -15.64 1.20
N ALA A 107 -11.52 -15.80 2.53
CA ALA A 107 -11.42 -17.12 3.17
C ALA A 107 -12.72 -17.95 3.12
N LYS A 108 -13.83 -17.37 2.63
CA LYS A 108 -15.14 -18.02 2.47
C LYS A 108 -15.35 -18.44 1.02
#